data_AF-A0A9W5EU55-F1
#
_entry.id   AF-A0A9W5EU55-F1
#
_cell.length_a   1.000
_cell.length_b   1.000
_cell.length_c   1.000
_cell.angle_alpha   90.00
_cell.angle_beta   90.00
_cell.angle_gamma   90.00
#
_symmetry.space_group_name_H-M   'P 1'
#
loop_
_entity.id
_entity.type
_entity.pdbx_description
1 polymer ?
#
loop_
_entity_poly.entity_id
_entity_poly.type
_entity_poly.pdbx_seq_one_letter_code
_entity_poly.pdbx_strand_id
1 'polypeptide(L)'
;MAFIRLTNEKSPKLAIDCNNNLNYKNKAGEIKQRQAETALVEIIEEAGKVASMDVGVVTIGAKINNSWKNFYVDRQENKNIVLKPVDSAQNRDTFIYVNSIQKNNGSYFYSINTQKEPGKKLVEGIGISEFTNKDNSKSFYVDCGARLANETIKKELLEKGNGYIAIVSKDNFRVVNEAEMFSQKTADNDRYKINGDKETDITHSVKDDIEKGVYDHLEKEKGEEKDKFKEPNEIDR
;
A
#
# COMPACT_ATOMS: atom_id res chain seq x y z
N MET A 1 8.65 8.86 4.03
CA MET A 1 9.60 9.05 2.92
C MET A 1 8.94 8.54 1.65
N ALA A 2 9.19 9.17 0.50
CA ALA A 2 8.71 8.73 -0.80
C ALA A 2 9.81 8.86 -1.85
N PHE A 3 9.70 8.11 -2.93
CA PHE A 3 10.64 8.19 -4.06
C PHE A 3 9.96 8.90 -5.23
N ILE A 4 10.67 9.82 -5.86
CA ILE A 4 10.18 10.63 -6.96
C ILE A 4 11.13 10.49 -8.15
N ARG A 5 10.56 10.32 -9.35
CA ARG A 5 11.29 10.10 -10.60
C ARG A 5 10.82 11.09 -11.67
N LEU A 6 11.65 11.36 -12.66
CA LEU A 6 11.20 12.03 -13.88
C LEU A 6 10.45 11.05 -14.77
N THR A 7 9.33 11.49 -15.37
CA THR A 7 8.65 10.75 -16.42
C THR A 7 9.41 10.85 -17.74
N ASN A 8 9.33 9.79 -18.55
CA ASN A 8 10.03 9.69 -19.85
C ASN A 8 9.32 10.43 -21.00
N GLU A 9 8.55 11.48 -20.71
CA GLU A 9 7.80 12.25 -21.72
C GLU A 9 8.58 13.49 -22.18
N LYS A 10 8.24 14.08 -23.33
CA LYS A 10 8.94 15.26 -23.90
C LYS A 10 9.05 16.44 -22.91
N SER A 11 8.05 16.60 -22.04
CA SER A 11 8.08 17.54 -20.92
C SER A 11 8.01 16.75 -19.61
N PRO A 12 9.17 16.33 -19.07
CA PRO A 12 9.22 15.47 -17.89
C PRO A 12 8.46 16.08 -16.71
N LYS A 13 7.75 15.21 -16.00
CA LYS A 13 7.02 15.50 -14.77
C LYS A 13 7.59 14.67 -13.65
N LEU A 14 7.34 15.07 -12.40
CA LEU A 14 7.69 14.26 -11.25
C LEU A 14 6.60 13.21 -11.02
N ALA A 15 6.94 11.95 -11.21
CA ALA A 15 6.11 10.81 -10.82
C ALA A 15 6.50 10.36 -9.42
N ILE A 16 5.48 10.12 -8.58
CA ILE A 16 5.66 9.46 -7.30
C ILE A 16 5.75 7.95 -7.58
N ASP A 17 6.76 7.29 -7.02
CA ASP A 17 6.95 5.85 -7.16
C ASP A 17 5.87 5.11 -6.36
N CYS A 18 4.88 4.57 -7.06
CA CYS A 18 3.76 3.85 -6.49
C CYS A 18 3.70 2.45 -7.10
N ASN A 19 3.36 1.43 -6.31
CA ASN A 19 3.18 0.08 -6.81
C ASN A 19 1.80 -0.08 -7.48
N ASN A 20 1.73 0.12 -8.80
CA ASN A 20 0.53 -0.08 -9.60
C ASN A 20 0.41 -1.50 -10.20
N ASN A 21 1.37 -2.38 -9.95
CA ASN A 21 1.38 -3.75 -10.46
C ASN A 21 0.29 -4.58 -9.78
N LEU A 22 -0.43 -5.41 -10.54
CA LEU A 22 -1.40 -6.36 -10.01
C LEU A 22 -0.77 -7.73 -9.74
N ASN A 23 0.33 -8.06 -10.41
CA ASN A 23 1.03 -9.31 -10.19
C ASN A 23 1.88 -9.24 -8.92
N TYR A 24 1.85 -10.31 -8.12
CA TYR A 24 2.74 -10.51 -6.99
C TYR A 24 3.14 -11.99 -6.88
N LYS A 25 4.28 -12.25 -6.23
CA LYS A 25 4.76 -13.60 -5.96
C LYS A 25 4.31 -14.03 -4.58
N ASN A 26 3.59 -15.15 -4.46
CA ASN A 26 3.21 -15.69 -3.16
C ASN A 26 4.38 -16.42 -2.48
N LYS A 27 4.18 -16.91 -1.24
CA LYS A 27 5.21 -17.64 -0.48
C LYS A 27 5.72 -18.91 -1.18
N ALA A 28 4.88 -19.55 -2.00
CA ALA A 28 5.24 -20.73 -2.78
C ALA A 28 5.99 -20.38 -4.08
N GLY A 29 6.15 -19.09 -4.38
CA GLY A 29 6.82 -18.62 -5.58
C GLY A 29 5.95 -18.49 -6.82
N GLU A 30 4.63 -18.67 -6.70
CA GLU A 30 3.67 -18.55 -7.79
C GLU A 30 3.32 -17.08 -8.04
N ILE A 31 3.14 -16.71 -9.31
CA ILE A 31 2.62 -15.40 -9.69
C ILE A 31 1.10 -15.43 -9.52
N LYS A 32 0.58 -14.56 -8.65
CA LYS A 32 -0.86 -14.32 -8.45
C LYS A 32 -1.21 -12.88 -8.78
N GLN A 33 -2.49 -12.63 -9.02
CA GLN A 33 -3.02 -11.29 -9.27
C GLN A 33 -3.80 -10.79 -8.05
N ARG A 34 -3.48 -9.60 -7.56
CA ARG A 34 -4.26 -8.92 -6.51
C ARG A 34 -5.40 -8.12 -7.13
N GLN A 35 -6.38 -7.75 -6.29
CA GLN A 35 -7.51 -6.93 -6.72
C GLN A 35 -7.04 -5.54 -7.17
N ALA A 36 -7.66 -5.00 -8.22
CA ALA A 36 -7.32 -3.67 -8.72
C ALA A 36 -7.53 -2.57 -7.67
N GLU A 37 -8.58 -2.71 -6.85
CA GLU A 37 -8.84 -1.82 -5.73
C GLU A 37 -7.68 -1.78 -4.73
N THR A 38 -7.04 -2.93 -4.43
CA THR A 38 -5.89 -2.97 -3.51
C THR A 38 -4.73 -2.14 -4.04
N ALA A 39 -4.35 -2.33 -5.31
CA ALA A 39 -3.29 -1.55 -5.93
C ALA A 39 -3.66 -0.05 -6.03
N LEU A 40 -4.91 0.25 -6.34
CA LEU A 40 -5.41 1.63 -6.37
C LEU A 40 -5.30 2.31 -5.01
N VAL A 41 -5.72 1.63 -3.94
CA VAL A 41 -5.62 2.15 -2.56
C VAL A 41 -4.17 2.40 -2.16
N GLU A 42 -3.24 1.51 -2.52
CA GLU A 42 -1.80 1.73 -2.25
C GLU A 42 -1.24 2.96 -2.98
N ILE A 43 -1.63 3.19 -4.23
CA ILE A 43 -1.25 4.40 -4.97
C ILE A 43 -1.80 5.66 -4.26
N ILE A 44 -3.07 5.62 -3.85
CA ILE A 44 -3.72 6.74 -3.15
C ILE A 44 -3.05 7.00 -1.81
N GLU A 45 -2.75 5.94 -1.04
CA GLU A 45 -2.05 6.02 0.23
C GLU A 45 -0.68 6.69 0.05
N GLU A 46 0.12 6.25 -0.92
CA GLU A 46 1.46 6.78 -1.15
C GLU A 46 1.42 8.24 -1.60
N ALA A 47 0.49 8.60 -2.48
CA ALA A 47 0.23 9.98 -2.84
C ALA A 47 -0.20 10.83 -1.63
N GLY A 48 -1.06 10.28 -0.78
CA GLY A 48 -1.49 10.91 0.47
C GLY A 48 -0.34 11.15 1.45
N LYS A 49 0.61 10.21 1.55
CA LYS A 49 1.85 10.41 2.34
C LYS A 49 2.64 11.60 1.81
N VAL A 50 2.87 11.68 0.50
CA VAL A 50 3.58 12.80 -0.12
C VAL A 50 2.83 14.12 0.10
N ALA A 51 1.50 14.13 -0.02
CA ALA A 51 0.69 15.31 0.24
C ALA A 51 0.86 15.84 1.68
N SER A 52 0.97 14.95 2.69
CA SER A 52 1.26 15.38 4.07
C SER A 52 2.69 15.89 4.31
N MET A 53 3.61 15.72 3.36
CA MET A 53 4.95 16.27 3.47
C MET A 53 4.99 17.78 3.16
N ASP A 54 3.92 18.32 2.56
CA ASP A 54 3.77 19.74 2.22
C ASP A 54 4.91 20.30 1.37
N VAL A 55 5.47 19.46 0.49
CA VAL A 55 6.56 19.83 -0.43
C VAL A 55 6.05 20.25 -1.80
N GLY A 56 4.73 20.35 -2.02
CA GLY A 56 4.15 20.71 -3.30
C GLY A 56 2.80 20.06 -3.55
N VAL A 57 2.17 20.42 -4.68
CA VAL A 57 0.84 19.92 -5.03
C VAL A 57 0.94 18.48 -5.52
N VAL A 58 0.14 17.60 -4.94
CA VAL A 58 0.05 16.19 -5.35
C VAL A 58 -1.23 15.95 -6.16
N THR A 59 -1.09 15.24 -7.26
CA THR A 59 -2.21 14.84 -8.12
C THR A 59 -2.19 13.35 -8.41
N ILE A 60 -3.36 12.75 -8.57
CA ILE A 60 -3.53 11.41 -9.11
C ILE A 60 -4.22 11.52 -10.46
N GLY A 61 -3.66 10.86 -11.47
CA GLY A 61 -4.33 10.56 -12.73
C GLY A 61 -4.80 9.12 -12.72
N ALA A 62 -6.08 8.88 -13.02
CA ALA A 62 -6.65 7.54 -13.14
C ALA A 62 -7.52 7.44 -14.39
N LYS A 63 -7.42 6.33 -15.13
CA LYS A 63 -8.33 6.03 -16.25
C LYS A 63 -9.57 5.36 -15.69
N ILE A 64 -10.71 6.06 -15.78
CA ILE A 64 -12.00 5.59 -15.25
C ILE A 64 -12.97 5.52 -16.43
N ASN A 65 -13.56 4.36 -16.67
CA ASN A 65 -14.47 4.12 -17.81
C ASN A 65 -13.86 4.61 -19.14
N ASN A 66 -12.62 4.18 -19.41
CA ASN A 66 -11.82 4.57 -20.58
C ASN A 66 -11.46 6.06 -20.72
N SER A 67 -11.72 6.90 -19.72
CA SER A 67 -11.38 8.33 -19.73
C SER A 67 -10.40 8.67 -18.60
N TRP A 68 -9.31 9.37 -18.92
CA TRP A 68 -8.38 9.87 -17.91
C TRP A 68 -9.02 11.00 -17.11
N LYS A 69 -9.01 10.86 -15.79
CA LYS A 69 -9.46 11.84 -14.81
C LYS A 69 -8.30 12.18 -13.88
N ASN A 70 -8.21 13.46 -13.52
CA ASN A 70 -7.18 13.95 -12.61
C ASN A 70 -7.84 14.45 -11.32
N PHE A 71 -7.17 14.20 -10.20
CA PHE A 71 -7.62 14.58 -8.87
C PHE A 71 -6.49 15.26 -8.11
N TYR A 72 -6.78 16.34 -7.40
CA TYR A 72 -5.92 16.82 -6.33
C TYR A 72 -6.03 15.86 -5.15
N VAL A 73 -4.89 15.55 -4.53
CA VAL A 73 -4.83 14.71 -3.34
C VAL A 73 -4.74 15.60 -2.12
N ASP A 74 -5.73 15.52 -1.24
CA ASP A 74 -5.77 16.28 0.00
C ASP A 74 -5.73 15.33 1.21
N ARG A 75 -4.71 15.49 2.04
CA ARG A 75 -4.44 14.62 3.18
C ARG A 75 -4.90 15.31 4.46
N GLN A 76 -5.98 14.80 5.05
CA GLN A 76 -6.61 15.39 6.24
C GLN A 76 -5.88 15.05 7.54
N GLU A 77 -6.07 15.84 8.60
CA GLU A 77 -5.46 15.62 9.91
C GLU A 77 -5.80 14.25 10.52
N ASN A 78 -7.07 13.82 10.38
CA ASN A 78 -7.62 12.57 10.93
C ASN A 78 -7.16 11.29 10.18
N LYS A 79 -6.14 11.41 9.37
CA LYS A 79 -5.60 10.39 8.51
C LYS A 79 -6.36 10.07 7.22
N ASN A 80 -7.52 10.66 6.96
CA ASN A 80 -8.24 10.45 5.71
C ASN A 80 -7.57 11.12 4.50
N ILE A 81 -7.90 10.63 3.31
CA ILE A 81 -7.51 11.23 2.03
C ILE A 81 -8.78 11.60 1.29
N VAL A 82 -8.78 12.78 0.67
CA VAL A 82 -9.84 13.24 -0.21
C VAL A 82 -9.26 13.47 -1.60
N LEU A 83 -9.82 12.81 -2.61
CA LEU A 83 -9.49 13.08 -4.01
C LEU A 83 -10.51 14.07 -4.55
N LYS A 84 -10.04 15.27 -4.91
CA LYS A 84 -10.88 16.35 -5.45
C LYS A 84 -10.68 16.40 -6.97
N PRO A 85 -11.71 16.14 -7.79
CA PRO A 85 -11.54 16.19 -9.24
C PRO A 85 -11.07 17.58 -9.68
N VAL A 86 -10.05 17.64 -10.53
CA VAL A 86 -9.46 18.93 -10.94
C VAL A 86 -10.50 19.83 -11.62
N ASP A 87 -11.35 19.26 -12.48
CA ASP A 87 -12.36 19.99 -13.25
C ASP A 87 -13.57 20.43 -12.40
N SER A 88 -13.68 19.98 -11.14
CA SER A 88 -14.78 20.34 -10.23
C SER A 88 -14.32 20.44 -8.78
N ALA A 89 -13.12 21.00 -8.55
CA ALA A 89 -12.44 20.96 -7.26
C ALA A 89 -13.19 21.65 -6.09
N GLN A 90 -14.22 22.46 -6.40
CA GLN A 90 -15.07 23.11 -5.39
C GLN A 90 -16.38 22.33 -5.10
N ASN A 91 -16.75 21.38 -5.95
CA ASN A 91 -17.98 20.59 -5.79
C ASN A 91 -17.72 19.38 -4.89
N ARG A 92 -18.13 19.48 -3.62
CA ARG A 92 -17.91 18.41 -2.62
C ARG A 92 -18.66 17.11 -2.92
N ASP A 93 -19.71 17.15 -3.74
CA ASP A 93 -20.49 15.97 -4.12
C ASP A 93 -19.75 15.08 -5.12
N THR A 94 -18.73 15.62 -5.81
CA THR A 94 -17.88 14.87 -6.74
C THR A 94 -16.62 14.32 -6.08
N PHE A 95 -16.39 14.62 -4.80
CA PHE A 95 -15.20 14.19 -4.09
C PHE A 95 -15.24 12.70 -3.78
N ILE A 96 -14.07 12.09 -3.85
CA ILE A 96 -13.87 10.70 -3.47
C ILE A 96 -13.20 10.69 -2.11
N TYR A 97 -13.86 10.11 -1.12
CA TYR A 97 -13.36 10.00 0.24
C TYR A 97 -12.69 8.64 0.42
N VAL A 98 -11.49 8.64 0.97
CA VAL A 98 -10.73 7.43 1.29
C VAL A 98 -10.43 7.47 2.79
N ASN A 99 -11.08 6.58 3.52
CA ASN A 99 -11.11 6.58 4.97
C ASN A 99 -9.93 5.77 5.52
N SER A 100 -9.28 6.31 6.55
CA SER A 100 -8.36 5.56 7.39
C SER A 100 -9.17 4.78 8.43
N ILE A 101 -9.14 3.45 8.36
CA ILE A 101 -9.84 2.56 9.28
C ILE A 101 -8.83 1.95 10.25
N GLN A 102 -9.01 2.22 11.54
CA GLN A 102 -8.15 1.69 12.59
C GLN A 102 -8.42 0.20 12.83
N LYS A 103 -7.36 -0.57 13.00
CA LYS A 103 -7.39 -1.99 13.38
C LYS A 103 -7.19 -2.13 14.88
N ASN A 104 -7.62 -3.26 15.44
CA ASN A 104 -7.50 -3.57 16.86
C ASN A 104 -6.06 -3.56 17.39
N ASN A 105 -5.07 -3.79 16.52
CA ASN A 105 -3.65 -3.75 16.85
C ASN A 105 -3.02 -2.34 16.79
N GLY A 106 -3.82 -1.28 16.67
CA GLY A 106 -3.36 0.10 16.60
C GLY A 106 -2.86 0.55 15.21
N SER A 107 -2.68 -0.36 14.26
CA SER A 107 -2.42 0.00 12.85
C SER A 107 -3.70 0.48 12.16
N TYR A 108 -3.59 1.01 10.94
CA TYR A 108 -4.74 1.40 10.14
C TYR A 108 -4.56 0.95 8.69
N PHE A 109 -5.66 0.92 7.94
CA PHE A 109 -5.65 0.71 6.49
C PHE A 109 -6.59 1.70 5.82
N TYR A 110 -6.39 1.92 4.53
CA TYR A 110 -7.24 2.80 3.74
C TYR A 110 -8.34 2.01 3.02
N SER A 111 -9.52 2.62 2.92
CA SER A 111 -10.65 2.08 2.14
C SER A 111 -11.37 3.21 1.41
N ILE A 112 -11.63 3.02 0.13
CA ILE A 112 -12.39 3.98 -0.69
C ILE A 112 -13.86 3.91 -0.26
N ASN A 113 -14.49 5.05 -0.02
CA ASN A 113 -15.91 5.10 0.32
C ASN A 113 -16.77 4.82 -0.91
N THR A 114 -17.12 3.56 -1.12
CA THR A 114 -17.99 3.09 -2.21
C THR A 114 -19.49 3.23 -1.93
N GLN A 115 -19.89 3.69 -0.74
CA GLN A 115 -21.28 4.04 -0.47
C GLN A 115 -21.71 5.31 -1.22
N LYS A 116 -20.73 6.15 -1.62
CA LYS A 116 -20.96 7.30 -2.49
C LYS A 116 -20.62 6.98 -3.93
N GLU A 117 -21.45 7.47 -4.83
CA GLU A 117 -21.36 7.25 -6.27
C GLU A 117 -19.98 7.57 -6.87
N PRO A 118 -19.27 8.66 -6.51
CA PRO A 118 -17.92 8.91 -7.03
C PRO A 118 -16.90 7.83 -6.67
N GLY A 119 -16.93 7.33 -5.42
CA GLY A 119 -16.02 6.28 -4.97
C GLY A 119 -16.33 4.95 -5.62
N LYS A 120 -17.62 4.61 -5.73
CA LYS A 120 -18.09 3.43 -6.47
C LYS A 120 -17.62 3.44 -7.93
N LYS A 121 -17.84 4.55 -8.64
CA LYS A 121 -17.40 4.73 -10.03
C LYS A 121 -15.89 4.61 -10.21
N LEU A 122 -15.10 5.11 -9.27
CA LEU A 122 -13.66 4.95 -9.31
C LEU A 122 -13.26 3.47 -9.21
N VAL A 123 -13.79 2.72 -8.25
CA VAL A 123 -13.43 1.31 -8.04
C VAL A 123 -13.90 0.42 -9.18
N GLU A 124 -15.16 0.56 -9.60
CA GLU A 124 -15.75 -0.28 -10.65
C GLU A 124 -15.25 0.07 -12.05
N GLY A 125 -14.89 1.33 -12.28
CA GLY A 125 -14.50 1.85 -13.59
C GLY A 125 -12.99 1.89 -13.84
N ILE A 126 -12.16 1.50 -12.88
CA ILE A 126 -10.70 1.64 -13.01
C ILE A 126 -10.14 0.80 -14.16
N GLY A 127 -9.35 1.43 -15.02
CA GLY A 127 -8.69 0.77 -16.14
C GLY A 127 -7.57 -0.16 -15.68
N ILE A 128 -7.39 -1.25 -16.42
CA ILE A 128 -6.27 -2.18 -16.25
C ILE A 128 -5.58 -2.33 -17.61
N SER A 129 -4.27 -2.11 -17.65
CA SER A 129 -3.44 -2.38 -18.82
C SER A 129 -2.74 -3.73 -18.68
N GLU A 130 -2.69 -4.47 -19.79
CA GLU A 130 -1.91 -5.69 -19.95
C GLU A 130 -0.62 -5.39 -20.71
N PHE A 131 0.49 -5.96 -20.26
CA PHE A 131 1.79 -5.90 -20.92
C PHE A 131 2.37 -7.30 -21.09
N THR A 132 2.81 -7.61 -22.31
CA THR A 132 3.52 -8.85 -22.61
C THR A 132 5.02 -8.66 -22.37
N ASN A 133 5.56 -9.38 -21.40
CA ASN A 133 6.97 -9.39 -21.06
C ASN A 133 7.81 -10.13 -22.14
N LYS A 134 9.13 -9.95 -22.11
CA LYS A 134 10.05 -10.59 -23.07
C LYS A 134 10.01 -12.12 -23.07
N ASP A 135 9.64 -12.71 -21.93
CA ASP A 135 9.47 -14.16 -21.75
C ASP A 135 8.05 -14.64 -22.10
N ASN A 136 7.25 -13.80 -22.77
CA ASN A 136 5.83 -14.02 -23.10
C ASN A 136 4.88 -14.12 -21.90
N SER A 137 5.35 -13.89 -20.66
CA SER A 137 4.45 -13.76 -19.52
C SER A 137 3.68 -12.44 -19.58
N LYS A 138 2.52 -12.38 -18.91
CA LYS A 138 1.67 -11.19 -18.86
C LYS A 138 1.81 -10.48 -17.52
N SER A 139 1.97 -9.17 -17.58
CA SER A 139 1.91 -8.25 -16.43
C SER A 139 0.65 -7.39 -16.54
N PHE A 140 -0.01 -7.14 -15.44
CA PHE A 140 -1.22 -6.32 -15.37
C PHE A 140 -1.00 -5.16 -14.42
N TYR A 141 -1.44 -3.97 -14.82
CA TYR A 141 -1.24 -2.74 -14.05
C TYR A 141 -2.55 -1.97 -13.96
N VAL A 142 -2.80 -1.34 -12.82
CA VAL A 142 -3.86 -0.33 -12.73
C VAL A 142 -3.43 0.89 -13.54
N ASP A 143 -4.34 1.41 -14.38
CA ASP A 143 -4.17 2.66 -15.12
C ASP A 143 -4.33 3.87 -14.18
N CYS A 144 -3.45 3.96 -13.20
CA CYS A 144 -3.41 4.99 -12.18
C CYS A 144 -1.96 5.34 -11.83
N GLY A 145 -1.69 6.62 -11.59
CA GLY A 145 -0.39 7.10 -11.18
C GLY A 145 -0.48 8.43 -10.46
N ALA A 146 0.48 8.69 -9.58
CA ALA A 146 0.55 9.92 -8.79
C ALA A 146 1.73 10.80 -9.23
N ARG A 147 1.54 12.11 -9.12
CA ARG A 147 2.50 13.13 -9.53
C ARG A 147 2.67 14.20 -8.46
N LEU A 148 3.86 14.77 -8.41
CA LEU A 148 4.20 15.91 -7.56
C LEU A 148 4.50 17.14 -8.43
N ALA A 149 4.00 18.31 -8.05
CA ALA A 149 4.43 19.58 -8.62
C ALA A 149 5.39 20.25 -7.64
N ASN A 150 6.70 20.21 -7.98
CA ASN A 150 7.76 20.90 -7.25
C ASN A 150 8.90 21.23 -8.23
N GLU A 151 9.10 22.51 -8.51
CA GLU A 151 10.10 22.95 -9.50
C GLU A 151 11.54 22.77 -9.03
N THR A 152 11.80 22.84 -7.72
CA THR A 152 13.14 22.63 -7.15
C THR A 152 13.60 21.19 -7.36
N ILE A 153 12.78 20.21 -6.96
CA ILE A 153 13.07 18.78 -7.13
C ILE A 153 13.21 18.44 -8.63
N LYS A 154 12.30 19.00 -9.45
CA LYS A 154 12.33 18.79 -10.90
C LYS A 154 13.61 19.31 -11.53
N LYS A 155 14.04 20.51 -11.17
CA LYS A 155 15.29 21.10 -11.66
C LYS A 155 16.51 20.24 -11.28
N GLU A 156 16.60 19.81 -10.03
CA GLU A 156 17.75 19.01 -9.58
C GLU A 156 17.81 17.64 -10.27
N LEU A 157 16.66 16.98 -10.46
CA LEU A 157 16.62 15.72 -11.22
C LEU A 157 16.97 15.91 -12.70
N LEU A 158 16.57 17.02 -13.32
CA LEU A 158 16.93 17.34 -14.71
C LEU A 158 18.43 17.59 -14.85
N GLU A 159 19.04 18.30 -13.89
CA GLU A 159 20.48 18.57 -13.89
C GLU A 159 21.32 17.30 -13.69
N LYS A 160 20.83 16.34 -12.89
CA LYS A 160 21.51 15.04 -12.67
C LYS A 160 21.29 14.06 -13.82
N GLY A 161 20.14 14.11 -14.48
CA GLY A 161 19.81 13.28 -15.63
C GLY A 161 19.29 11.88 -15.27
N ASN A 162 19.27 10.99 -16.26
CA ASN A 162 18.67 9.67 -16.15
C ASN A 162 19.36 8.79 -15.09
N GLY A 163 18.58 7.96 -14.41
CA GLY A 163 19.08 7.05 -13.36
C GLY A 163 19.18 7.69 -11.97
N TYR A 164 18.77 8.94 -11.80
CA TYR A 164 18.64 9.58 -10.50
C TYR A 164 17.18 9.62 -10.02
N ILE A 165 17.00 9.50 -8.71
CA ILE A 165 15.71 9.59 -8.03
C ILE A 165 15.81 10.57 -6.86
N ALA A 166 14.73 11.27 -6.57
CA ALA A 166 14.64 12.11 -5.39
C ALA A 166 13.97 11.32 -4.27
N ILE A 167 14.61 11.32 -3.10
CA ILE A 167 14.09 10.79 -1.85
C ILE A 167 13.51 11.97 -1.09
N VAL A 168 12.19 11.98 -0.89
CA VAL A 168 11.45 13.08 -0.30
C VAL A 168 10.94 12.70 1.08
N SER A 169 11.03 13.64 2.01
CA SER A 169 10.48 13.58 3.35
C SER A 169 9.81 14.91 3.71
N LYS A 170 9.22 15.00 4.90
CA LYS A 170 8.60 16.23 5.39
C LYS A 170 9.61 17.37 5.55
N ASP A 171 10.83 17.05 5.99
CA ASP A 171 11.80 18.07 6.38
C ASP A 171 12.74 18.47 5.23
N ASN A 172 13.04 17.53 4.33
CA ASN A 172 13.93 17.78 3.19
C ASN A 172 13.77 16.72 2.09
N PHE A 173 14.45 16.94 0.96
CA PHE A 173 14.70 15.94 -0.06
C PHE A 173 16.20 15.80 -0.36
N ARG A 174 16.56 14.69 -1.00
CA ARG A 174 17.90 14.46 -1.55
C ARG A 174 17.82 13.70 -2.86
N VAL A 175 18.71 14.00 -3.80
CA VAL A 175 18.81 13.27 -5.07
C VAL A 175 19.94 12.25 -5.00
N VAL A 176 19.65 11.02 -5.41
CA VAL A 176 20.59 9.89 -5.38
C VAL A 176 20.57 9.14 -6.70
N ASN A 177 21.70 8.53 -7.04
CA ASN A 177 21.75 7.58 -8.14
C ASN A 177 21.01 6.29 -7.72
N GLU A 178 20.09 5.84 -8.56
CA GLU A 178 19.25 4.67 -8.30
C GLU A 178 20.07 3.38 -8.18
N ALA A 179 21.01 3.16 -9.11
CA ALA A 179 21.81 1.94 -9.14
C ALA A 179 22.67 1.84 -7.88
N GLU A 180 23.32 2.93 -7.48
CA GLU A 180 24.11 2.99 -6.25
C GLU A 180 23.26 2.73 -5.00
N MET A 181 22.05 3.27 -4.94
CA MET A 181 21.13 3.02 -3.82
C MET A 181 20.74 1.53 -3.71
N PHE A 182 20.46 0.87 -4.84
CA PHE A 182 20.16 -0.56 -4.84
C PHE A 182 21.38 -1.41 -4.46
N SER A 183 22.56 -1.08 -4.97
CA SER A 183 23.80 -1.77 -4.59
C SER A 183 24.11 -1.66 -3.10
N GLN A 184 23.88 -0.49 -2.50
CA GLN A 184 24.02 -0.30 -1.05
C GLN A 184 23.02 -1.16 -0.25
N LYS A 185 21.75 -1.22 -0.66
CA LYS A 185 20.75 -2.09 -0.02
C LYS A 185 21.13 -3.57 -0.08
N THR A 186 21.69 -4.04 -1.19
CA THR A 186 22.15 -5.42 -1.32
C THR A 186 23.36 -5.68 -0.41
N ALA A 187 24.34 -4.78 -0.41
CA ALA A 187 25.52 -4.88 0.44
C ALA A 187 25.19 -4.83 1.94
N ASP A 188 24.20 -4.02 2.35
CA ASP A 188 23.76 -3.95 3.75
C ASP A 188 22.97 -5.21 4.17
N ASN A 189 22.16 -5.77 3.27
CA ASN A 189 21.50 -7.07 3.50
C ASN A 189 22.52 -8.21 3.58
N ASP A 190 23.57 -8.18 2.76
CA ASP A 190 24.65 -9.17 2.81
C ASP A 190 25.51 -9.00 4.06
N ARG A 191 25.76 -7.77 4.53
CA ARG A 191 26.41 -7.50 5.83
C ARG A 191 25.58 -7.99 7.01
N TYR A 192 24.24 -7.88 6.95
CA TYR A 192 23.36 -8.43 7.98
C TYR A 192 23.37 -9.96 8.01
N LYS A 193 23.53 -10.61 6.85
CA LYS A 193 23.72 -12.07 6.76
C LYS A 193 25.10 -12.50 7.28
N ILE A 194 26.15 -11.75 6.97
CA ILE A 194 27.53 -12.05 7.41
C ILE A 194 27.72 -11.81 8.93
N ASN A 195 27.02 -10.84 9.52
CA ASN A 195 27.08 -10.58 10.96
C ASN A 195 26.06 -11.39 11.79
N GLY A 196 25.15 -12.14 11.14
CA GLY A 196 24.28 -13.11 11.80
C GLY A 196 24.97 -14.45 12.13
N ASP A 197 26.14 -14.71 11.54
CA ASP A 197 26.92 -15.95 11.70
C ASP A 197 28.11 -15.81 12.66
N LYS A 198 28.14 -14.78 13.52
CA LYS A 198 29.06 -14.74 14.67
C LYS A 198 28.30 -15.14 15.94
N GLU A 199 28.27 -16.45 16.18
CA GLU A 199 28.03 -17.03 17.50
C GLU A 199 28.90 -16.32 18.54
N THR A 200 28.26 -15.73 19.55
CA THR A 200 28.86 -15.61 20.87
C THR A 200 28.37 -16.80 21.67
N ASP A 201 29.21 -17.82 21.67
CA ASP A 201 29.05 -19.01 22.48
C ASP A 201 29.44 -18.66 23.93
N ILE A 202 28.44 -18.45 24.80
CA ILE A 202 28.56 -18.70 26.24
C ILE A 202 27.32 -19.49 26.67
N THR A 203 27.57 -20.78 26.74
CA THR A 203 26.71 -21.90 27.11
C THR A 203 25.98 -21.80 28.45
N HIS A 204 24.74 -22.34 28.50
CA HIS A 204 24.20 -23.36 29.44
C HIS A 204 22.73 -23.09 29.83
N SER A 205 21.87 -24.10 29.58
CA SER A 205 20.48 -24.31 30.05
C SER A 205 19.51 -23.15 29.81
N VAL A 206 18.49 -23.26 28.95
CA VAL A 206 17.29 -24.07 29.17
C VAL A 206 16.73 -24.51 27.80
N LYS A 207 17.01 -25.75 27.40
CA LYS A 207 16.02 -26.54 26.66
C LYS A 207 15.12 -27.12 27.74
N ASP A 208 13.87 -26.65 27.84
CA ASP A 208 12.71 -27.38 28.42
C ASP A 208 11.45 -26.53 28.76
N ASP A 209 11.35 -25.24 28.38
CA ASP A 209 10.18 -24.40 28.77
C ASP A 209 9.31 -23.82 27.64
N ILE A 210 9.39 -24.31 26.40
CA ILE A 210 8.46 -23.90 25.32
C ILE A 210 7.88 -25.11 24.58
N GLU A 211 7.43 -26.12 25.32
CA GLU A 211 6.53 -27.17 24.79
C GLU A 211 5.36 -27.51 25.75
N LYS A 212 5.12 -26.69 26.78
CA LYS A 212 4.01 -26.87 27.75
C LYS A 212 3.01 -25.70 27.87
N GLY A 213 2.98 -24.78 26.90
CA GLY A 213 2.13 -23.58 26.98
C GLY A 213 0.86 -23.59 26.13
N VAL A 214 0.66 -24.54 25.21
CA VAL A 214 -0.42 -24.46 24.22
C VAL A 214 -1.06 -25.83 23.99
N TYR A 215 -1.59 -26.48 25.04
CA TYR A 215 -2.55 -27.58 24.91
C TYR A 215 -3.33 -27.82 26.22
N ASP A 216 -3.74 -26.77 26.95
CA ASP A 216 -4.51 -26.93 28.19
C ASP A 216 -5.85 -26.16 28.21
N HIS A 217 -6.41 -25.85 27.04
CA HIS A 217 -7.71 -25.16 26.94
C HIS A 217 -8.74 -25.77 25.98
N LEU A 218 -8.62 -27.05 25.61
CA LEU A 218 -9.64 -27.68 24.74
C LEU A 218 -10.21 -29.03 25.18
N GLU A 219 -9.87 -29.60 26.35
CA GLU A 219 -10.51 -30.87 26.79
C GLU A 219 -10.85 -30.94 28.29
N LYS A 220 -11.58 -29.94 28.81
CA LYS A 220 -12.29 -30.05 30.10
C LYS A 220 -13.69 -29.44 30.07
N GLU A 221 -14.53 -29.88 29.12
CA GLU A 221 -16.00 -29.83 29.26
C GLU A 221 -16.68 -31.07 28.66
N LYS A 222 -16.09 -32.26 28.90
CA LYS A 222 -16.78 -33.55 28.75
C LYS A 222 -16.56 -34.41 29.98
N GLY A 223 -17.34 -34.13 31.02
CA GLY A 223 -17.73 -35.07 32.07
C GLY A 223 -19.20 -34.81 32.33
N GLU A 224 -20.08 -35.61 31.73
CA GLU A 224 -20.82 -36.64 32.48
C GLU A 224 -21.40 -36.12 33.79
N GLU A 225 -22.65 -35.67 33.74
CA GLU A 225 -23.60 -36.03 34.79
C GLU A 225 -24.88 -36.55 34.13
N LYS A 226 -25.13 -37.84 34.37
CA LYS A 226 -26.34 -38.56 34.00
C LYS A 226 -27.48 -38.21 34.96
N ASP A 227 -28.69 -38.39 34.44
CA ASP A 227 -29.93 -38.68 35.16
C ASP A 227 -30.51 -37.60 36.07
N LYS A 228 -31.51 -36.88 35.53
CA LYS A 228 -32.86 -36.86 36.12
C LYS A 228 -33.93 -36.56 35.07
N PHE A 229 -34.76 -37.59 34.88
CA PHE A 229 -35.96 -37.68 34.07
C PHE A 229 -37.06 -36.70 34.53
N LYS A 230 -37.76 -36.05 33.58
CA LYS A 230 -39.23 -35.88 33.50
C LYS A 230 -39.64 -35.00 32.31
N GLU A 231 -40.24 -35.62 31.29
CA GLU A 231 -41.29 -35.01 30.46
C GLU A 231 -42.61 -34.87 31.27
N PRO A 232 -43.72 -34.28 30.78
CA PRO A 232 -43.94 -33.41 29.60
C PRO A 232 -44.71 -32.11 29.99
N ASN A 233 -44.96 -31.20 29.04
CA ASN A 233 -46.35 -30.87 28.64
C ASN A 233 -46.44 -29.75 27.59
N GLU A 234 -47.32 -30.06 26.63
CA GLU A 234 -48.07 -29.22 25.72
C GLU A 234 -48.63 -27.91 26.30
N ILE A 235 -48.71 -26.91 25.41
CA ILE A 235 -49.85 -25.98 25.14
C ILE A 235 -50.36 -25.14 26.33
N ASP A 236 -50.32 -23.80 26.23
CA ASP A 236 -51.52 -22.98 25.90
C ASP A 236 -51.25 -21.46 25.83
N ARG A 237 -51.93 -20.82 24.85
CA ARG A 237 -52.24 -19.38 24.63
C ARG A 237 -51.25 -18.47 23.91
#